data_AF-A0A818AE82-F1
#
_entry.id   AF-A0A818AE82-F1
#
_cell.length_a   1.000
_cell.length_b   1.000
_cell.length_c   1.000
_cell.angle_alpha   90.00
_cell.angle_beta   90.00
_cell.angle_gamma   90.00
#
_symmetry.space_group_name_H-M   'P 1'
#
loop_
_entity.id
_entity.type
_entity.pdbx_description
1 polymer ?
#
loop_
_entity_poly.entity_id
_entity_poly.type
_entity_poly.pdbx_seq_one_letter_code
_entity_poly.pdbx_strand_id
1 'polypeptide(L)'
;MPILEQFQPQIILVSCGFDACIGHPHPLGGYELTPTCFAYMTRKLMSLADGKVVLVLEGGYELNALAECGKLCVEALLDRPIPMFSEEVLEAQPNPYAIRSLKQVIAVQREFWPSIERYEHLVSMSHAKSTDS
;
A
#
# COMPACT_ATOMS: atom_id res chain seq x y z
N MET A 1 0.11 -4.97 9.27
CA MET A 1 0.85 -3.69 9.08
C MET A 1 1.57 -3.37 10.39
N PRO A 2 2.82 -3.85 10.56
CA PRO A 2 3.41 -4.04 11.89
C PRO A 2 3.50 -2.78 12.75
N ILE A 3 4.00 -1.68 12.17
CA ILE A 3 4.17 -0.41 12.91
C ILE A 3 2.81 0.16 13.32
N LEU A 4 1.82 0.17 12.41
CA LEU A 4 0.50 0.71 12.72
C LEU A 4 -0.26 -0.12 13.77
N GLU A 5 -0.08 -1.45 13.76
CA GLU A 5 -0.63 -2.35 14.77
C GLU A 5 -0.04 -2.07 16.15
N GLN A 6 1.26 -1.77 16.23
CA GLN A 6 1.90 -1.38 17.49
C GLN A 6 1.53 0.05 17.92
N PHE A 7 1.41 0.98 16.98
CA PHE A 7 1.10 2.38 17.27
C PHE A 7 -0.34 2.60 17.72
N GLN A 8 -1.29 1.78 17.25
CA GLN A 8 -2.71 1.85 17.59
C GLN A 8 -3.33 3.26 17.39
N PRO A 9 -3.36 3.77 16.15
CA PRO A 9 -3.92 5.09 15.88
C PRO A 9 -5.42 5.17 16.19
N GLN A 10 -5.87 6.33 16.66
CA GLN A 10 -7.31 6.62 16.85
C GLN A 10 -7.99 7.12 15.57
N ILE A 11 -7.21 7.68 14.64
CA ILE A 11 -7.60 8.18 13.33
C ILE A 11 -6.41 8.04 12.38
N ILE A 12 -6.68 7.78 11.09
CA ILE A 12 -5.67 7.72 10.03
C ILE A 12 -5.98 8.82 9.01
N LEU A 13 -5.00 9.69 8.76
CA LEU A 13 -5.04 10.69 7.71
C LEU A 13 -4.06 10.29 6.62
N VAL A 14 -4.53 10.17 5.38
CA VAL A 14 -3.71 9.77 4.23
C VAL A 14 -3.56 10.95 3.29
N SER A 15 -2.33 11.45 3.16
CA SER A 15 -1.91 12.33 2.06
C SER A 15 -1.89 11.46 0.79
N CYS A 16 -2.95 11.56 -0.01
CA CYS A 16 -3.35 10.58 -1.01
C CYS A 16 -3.02 11.06 -2.42
N GLY A 17 -1.76 10.87 -2.82
CA GLY A 17 -1.31 11.08 -4.20
C GLY A 17 -1.48 9.84 -5.08
N PHE A 18 -1.84 10.03 -6.35
CA PHE A 18 -2.00 8.94 -7.34
C PHE A 18 -0.95 8.96 -8.45
N ASP A 19 0.13 9.72 -8.29
CA ASP A 19 1.26 9.82 -9.24
C ASP A 19 2.10 8.54 -9.36
N ALA A 20 1.99 7.62 -8.40
CA ALA A 20 2.54 6.27 -8.50
C ALA A 20 1.69 5.30 -9.37
N CYS A 21 0.49 5.73 -9.79
CA CYS A 21 -0.36 4.93 -10.67
C CYS A 21 0.23 4.89 -12.09
N ILE A 22 0.02 3.76 -12.77
CA ILE A 22 0.36 3.59 -14.19
C ILE A 22 -0.18 4.75 -15.05
N GLY A 23 0.63 5.20 -16.00
CA GLY A 23 0.32 6.29 -16.93
C GLY A 23 1.18 7.53 -16.73
N HIS A 24 1.72 7.75 -15.52
CA HIS A 24 2.58 8.91 -15.25
C HIS A 24 3.98 8.73 -15.85
N PRO A 25 4.54 9.73 -16.54
CA PRO A 25 5.88 9.64 -17.12
C PRO A 25 6.95 9.57 -16.02
N HIS A 26 8.10 8.97 -16.33
CA HIS A 26 9.21 8.78 -15.38
C HIS A 26 9.61 10.01 -14.54
N PRO A 27 9.62 11.26 -15.06
CA PRO A 27 9.97 12.42 -14.26
C PRO A 27 8.93 12.83 -13.20
N LEU A 28 7.67 12.40 -13.34
CA LEU A 28 6.56 12.73 -12.43
C LEU A 28 6.19 11.58 -11.51
N GLY A 29 6.39 10.35 -11.96
CA GLY A 29 6.14 9.13 -11.19
C GLY A 29 7.00 7.99 -11.72
N GLY A 30 6.56 7.35 -12.81
CA GLY A 30 7.29 6.24 -13.41
C GLY A 30 7.11 4.90 -12.66
N TYR A 31 6.13 4.82 -11.77
CA TYR A 31 5.65 3.57 -11.20
C TYR A 31 4.40 3.07 -11.93
N GLU A 32 4.11 1.79 -11.74
CA GLU A 32 3.06 1.07 -12.47
C GLU A 32 2.04 0.45 -11.50
N LEU A 33 1.71 1.16 -10.40
CA LEU A 33 0.62 0.71 -9.54
C LEU A 33 -0.71 0.77 -10.28
N THR A 34 -1.56 -0.23 -10.07
CA THR A 34 -2.92 -0.21 -10.59
C THR A 34 -3.85 0.57 -9.67
N PRO A 35 -4.96 1.15 -10.17
CA PRO A 35 -6.00 1.73 -9.32
C PRO A 35 -6.51 0.77 -8.24
N THR A 36 -6.61 -0.53 -8.57
CA THR A 36 -6.95 -1.61 -7.62
C THR A 36 -6.00 -1.66 -6.42
N CYS A 37 -4.72 -1.37 -6.63
CA CYS A 37 -3.73 -1.34 -5.54
C CYS A 37 -4.03 -0.27 -4.50
N PHE A 38 -4.41 0.94 -4.93
CA PHE A 38 -4.79 2.03 -4.03
C PHE A 38 -6.04 1.70 -3.21
N ALA A 39 -7.04 1.08 -3.84
CA ALA A 39 -8.24 0.61 -3.17
C ALA A 39 -7.94 -0.48 -2.14
N TYR A 40 -7.07 -1.44 -2.47
CA TYR A 40 -6.62 -2.47 -1.54
C TYR A 40 -5.85 -1.89 -0.35
N MET A 41 -4.94 -0.93 -0.57
CA MET A 41 -4.25 -0.23 0.51
C MET A 41 -5.25 0.53 1.41
N THR A 42 -6.25 1.17 0.82
CA THR A 42 -7.34 1.83 1.56
C THR A 42 -8.09 0.82 2.45
N ARG A 43 -8.45 -0.35 1.91
CA ARG A 43 -9.08 -1.44 2.67
C ARG A 43 -8.21 -1.94 3.83
N LYS A 44 -6.91 -2.08 3.61
CA LYS A 44 -5.96 -2.45 4.67
C LYS A 44 -5.96 -1.41 5.79
N LEU A 45 -5.94 -0.12 5.47
CA LEU A 45 -5.99 0.93 6.49
C LEU A 45 -7.33 0.95 7.26
N MET A 46 -8.44 0.65 6.60
CA MET A 46 -9.76 0.59 7.25
C MET A 46 -9.90 -0.54 8.28
N SER A 47 -9.04 -1.58 8.24
CA SER A 47 -9.03 -2.61 9.29
C SER A 47 -8.37 -2.15 10.58
N LEU A 48 -7.89 -0.90 10.63
CA LEU A 48 -7.28 -0.24 11.77
C LEU A 48 -8.11 0.97 12.19
N ALA A 49 -7.84 1.53 13.37
CA ALA A 49 -8.48 2.76 13.88
C ALA A 49 -10.02 2.73 13.81
N ASP A 50 -10.66 1.56 13.98
CA ASP A 50 -12.10 1.35 13.80
C ASP A 50 -12.64 1.90 12.46
N GLY A 51 -11.84 1.87 11.39
CA GLY A 51 -12.22 2.40 10.09
C GLY A 51 -12.23 3.93 9.99
N LYS A 52 -11.75 4.67 10.99
CA LYS A 52 -11.62 6.13 10.96
C LYS A 52 -10.44 6.55 10.08
N VAL A 53 -10.66 6.48 8.76
CA VAL A 53 -9.68 6.81 7.72
C VAL A 53 -10.20 7.97 6.88
N VAL A 54 -9.37 9.00 6.68
CA VAL A 54 -9.65 10.12 5.79
C VAL A 54 -8.57 10.18 4.72
N LEU A 55 -8.98 10.20 3.46
CA LEU A 55 -8.09 10.39 2.31
C LEU A 55 -8.16 11.85 1.87
N VAL A 56 -7.01 12.50 1.74
CA VAL A 56 -6.88 13.89 1.28
C VAL A 56 -6.10 13.87 -0.02
N LEU A 57 -6.73 14.27 -1.13
CA LEU A 57 -6.10 14.24 -2.45
C LEU A 57 -4.87 15.18 -2.50
N GLU A 58 -3.79 14.70 -3.10
CA GLU A 58 -2.54 15.44 -3.29
C GLU A 58 -2.12 15.43 -4.77
N GLY A 59 -1.07 14.69 -5.13
CA GLY A 59 -0.62 14.49 -6.51
C GLY A 59 -1.47 13.51 -7.32
N GLY A 60 -1.19 13.41 -8.60
CA GLY A 60 -1.97 12.63 -9.56
C GLY A 60 -2.34 13.50 -10.74
N TYR A 61 -1.54 13.42 -11.80
CA TYR A 61 -1.54 14.39 -12.90
C TYR A 61 -2.10 13.78 -14.19
N GLU A 62 -2.19 12.45 -14.26
CA GLU A 62 -2.92 11.74 -15.30
C GLU A 62 -4.40 11.60 -14.93
N LEU A 63 -5.28 12.26 -15.69
CA LEU A 63 -6.71 12.37 -15.37
C LEU A 63 -7.41 11.01 -15.26
N ASN A 64 -7.07 10.06 -16.13
CA ASN A 64 -7.66 8.72 -16.08
C ASN A 64 -7.23 7.96 -14.83
N ALA A 65 -5.95 8.06 -14.46
CA ALA A 65 -5.42 7.44 -13.25
C ALA A 65 -6.04 8.06 -12.00
N LEU A 66 -6.10 9.40 -11.93
CA LEU A 66 -6.73 10.17 -10.86
C LEU A 66 -8.20 9.77 -10.66
N ALA A 67 -8.97 9.73 -11.75
CA ALA A 67 -10.40 9.39 -11.70
C ALA A 67 -10.64 7.95 -11.23
N GLU A 68 -9.93 6.97 -11.78
CA GLU A 68 -10.15 5.57 -11.43
C GLU A 68 -9.62 5.25 -10.01
N CYS A 69 -8.46 5.79 -9.62
CA CYS A 69 -7.96 5.62 -8.25
C CYS A 69 -8.92 6.26 -7.23
N GLY A 70 -9.36 7.49 -7.48
CA GLY A 70 -10.32 8.18 -6.61
C GLY A 70 -11.62 7.40 -6.47
N LYS A 71 -12.19 6.92 -7.58
CA LYS A 71 -13.39 6.07 -7.59
C LYS A 71 -13.19 4.81 -6.74
N LEU A 72 -12.15 4.02 -6.99
CA LEU A 72 -11.97 2.74 -6.29
C LEU A 72 -11.60 2.93 -4.80
N CYS A 73 -10.88 4.00 -4.45
CA CYS A 73 -10.65 4.36 -3.05
C CYS A 73 -11.96 4.73 -2.32
N VAL A 74 -12.85 5.49 -2.97
CA VAL A 74 -14.18 5.80 -2.41
C VAL A 74 -15.04 4.53 -2.30
N GLU A 75 -15.01 3.64 -3.30
CA GLU A 75 -15.69 2.35 -3.21
C GLU A 75 -15.17 1.51 -2.05
N ALA A 76 -13.85 1.49 -1.82
CA ALA A 76 -13.24 0.83 -0.67
C ALA A 76 -13.76 1.42 0.66
N LEU A 77 -13.80 2.76 0.79
CA LEU A 77 -14.32 3.46 1.98
C LEU A 77 -15.81 3.17 2.24
N LEU A 78 -16.59 2.96 1.18
CA LEU A 78 -18.01 2.58 1.25
C LEU A 78 -18.24 1.09 1.52
N ASP A 79 -17.19 0.33 1.84
CA ASP A 79 -17.23 -1.10 2.03
C ASP A 79 -17.75 -1.89 0.80
N ARG A 80 -17.54 -1.36 -0.41
CA ARG A 80 -17.94 -2.04 -1.65
C ARG A 80 -16.88 -3.05 -2.11
N PRO A 81 -17.26 -4.07 -2.90
CA PRO A 81 -16.29 -4.95 -3.54
C PRO A 81 -15.31 -4.16 -4.41
N ILE A 82 -14.02 -4.46 -4.29
CA ILE A 82 -12.96 -3.90 -5.14
C ILE A 82 -12.45 -5.00 -6.09
N PRO A 83 -11.88 -4.64 -7.26
CA PRO A 83 -11.34 -5.64 -8.18
C PRO A 83 -10.29 -6.54 -7.50
N MET A 84 -10.24 -7.81 -7.91
CA MET A 84 -9.23 -8.75 -7.43
C MET A 84 -7.91 -8.55 -8.20
N PHE A 85 -6.78 -8.84 -7.55
CA PHE A 85 -5.51 -8.95 -8.24
C PHE A 85 -5.44 -10.24 -9.06
N SER A 86 -4.69 -10.22 -10.16
CA SER A 86 -4.37 -11.43 -10.91
C SER A 86 -3.45 -12.34 -10.10
N GLU A 87 -3.49 -13.64 -10.37
CA GLU A 87 -2.55 -14.61 -9.77
C GLU A 87 -1.10 -14.22 -10.01
N GLU A 88 -0.78 -13.67 -11.20
CA GLU A 88 0.55 -13.16 -11.52
C GLU A 88 1.03 -12.11 -10.50
N VAL A 89 0.17 -11.15 -10.14
CA VAL A 89 0.51 -10.12 -9.15
C VAL A 89 0.65 -10.72 -7.75
N LEU A 90 -0.18 -11.70 -7.39
CA LEU A 90 -0.13 -12.34 -6.07
C LEU A 90 1.10 -13.25 -5.89
N GLU A 91 1.57 -13.88 -6.97
CA GLU A 91 2.75 -14.74 -7.01
C GLU A 91 4.05 -13.98 -7.28
N ALA A 92 3.97 -12.75 -7.80
CA ALA A 92 5.13 -11.92 -8.07
C ALA A 92 5.90 -11.62 -6.78
N GLN A 93 7.22 -11.83 -6.85
CA GLN A 93 8.12 -11.40 -5.77
C GLN A 93 8.44 -9.90 -5.92
N PRO A 94 8.60 -9.18 -4.81
CA PRO A 94 9.10 -7.82 -4.85
C PRO A 94 10.46 -7.76 -5.57
N ASN A 95 10.69 -6.73 -6.37
CA ASN A 95 11.97 -6.60 -7.08
C ASN A 95 13.14 -6.38 -6.09
N PRO A 96 14.39 -6.68 -6.46
CA PRO A 96 15.54 -6.61 -5.56
C PRO A 96 15.79 -5.22 -4.95
N TYR A 97 15.43 -4.14 -5.65
CA TYR A 97 15.57 -2.78 -5.14
C TYR A 97 14.55 -2.47 -4.05
N ALA A 98 13.29 -2.90 -4.23
CA ALA A 98 12.25 -2.79 -3.21
C ALA A 98 12.61 -3.59 -1.95
N ILE A 99 13.09 -4.83 -2.11
CA ILE A 99 13.57 -5.68 -1.00
C ILE A 99 14.67 -4.97 -0.22
N ARG A 100 15.67 -4.42 -0.93
CA ARG A 100 16.79 -3.70 -0.32
C ARG A 100 16.29 -2.49 0.49
N SER A 101 15.40 -1.69 -0.10
CA SER A 101 14.83 -0.52 0.58
C SER A 101 14.06 -0.92 1.85
N LEU A 102 13.23 -1.96 1.80
CA LEU A 102 12.49 -2.45 2.97
C LEU A 102 13.43 -2.93 4.08
N LYS A 103 14.47 -3.71 3.74
CA LYS A 103 15.47 -4.15 4.72
C LYS A 103 16.21 -2.99 5.37
N GLN A 104 16.56 -1.97 4.61
CA GLN A 104 17.20 -0.77 5.15
C GLN A 104 16.27 -0.01 6.11
N VAL A 105 14.99 0.12 5.76
CA VAL A 105 13.99 0.73 6.65
C VAL A 105 13.86 -0.08 7.93
N ILE A 106 13.77 -1.41 7.85
CA ILE A 106 13.71 -2.30 9.03
C ILE A 106 14.95 -2.13 9.91
N ALA A 107 16.15 -2.11 9.32
CA ALA A 107 17.40 -1.98 10.07
C ALA A 107 17.48 -0.69 10.89
N VAL A 108 16.92 0.41 10.38
CA VAL A 108 16.86 1.71 11.07
C VAL A 108 15.70 1.75 12.06
N GLN A 109 14.51 1.28 11.68
CA GLN A 109 13.29 1.45 12.47
C GLN A 109 13.16 0.43 13.61
N ARG A 110 13.88 -0.70 13.59
CA ARG A 110 13.76 -1.75 14.61
C ARG A 110 14.14 -1.31 16.01
N GLU A 111 14.95 -0.25 16.14
CA GLU A 111 15.29 0.35 17.44
C GLU A 111 14.05 0.94 18.13
N PHE A 112 13.15 1.55 17.35
CA PHE A 112 11.92 2.18 17.83
C PHE A 112 10.72 1.24 17.79
N TRP A 113 10.74 0.30 16.85
CA TRP A 113 9.66 -0.66 16.60
C TRP A 113 10.20 -2.10 16.56
N PRO A 114 10.58 -2.69 17.70
CA PRO A 114 11.20 -4.02 17.71
C PRO A 114 10.31 -5.12 17.11
N SER A 115 9.00 -4.89 17.07
CA SER A 115 8.04 -5.80 16.45
C SER A 115 8.29 -6.07 14.97
N ILE A 116 8.95 -5.15 14.24
CA ILE A 116 9.13 -5.28 12.78
C ILE A 116 10.19 -6.30 12.38
N GLU A 117 11.15 -6.61 13.28
CA GLU A 117 12.27 -7.51 13.00
C GLU A 117 11.78 -8.93 12.65
N ARG A 118 10.71 -9.39 13.30
CA ARG A 118 10.09 -10.70 13.01
C ARG A 118 9.59 -10.82 11.56
N TYR A 119 9.31 -9.71 10.88
CA TYR A 119 8.77 -9.68 9.53
C TYR A 119 9.87 -9.53 8.45
N GLU A 120 11.15 -9.39 8.83
CA GLU A 120 12.23 -9.14 7.86
C GLU A 120 12.33 -10.24 6.79
N HIS A 121 12.11 -11.50 7.17
CA HIS A 121 12.17 -12.62 6.24
C HIS A 121 11.02 -12.61 5.20
N LEU A 122 9.90 -11.96 5.50
CA LEU A 122 8.73 -11.91 4.60
C LEU A 122 8.90 -10.88 3.47
N VAL A 123 9.83 -9.91 3.59
CA VAL A 123 9.94 -8.80 2.62
C VAL A 123 10.37 -9.25 1.22
N SER A 124 10.91 -10.46 1.08
CA SER A 124 11.25 -11.08 -0.20
C SER A 124 10.20 -12.05 -0.73
N MET A 125 9.14 -12.29 0.02
CA MET A 125 8.09 -13.25 -0.34
C MET A 125 7.02 -12.56 -1.19
N SER A 126 6.39 -13.32 -2.09
CA SER A 126 5.18 -12.89 -2.78
C SER A 126 4.00 -12.85 -1.81
N HIS A 127 2.90 -12.22 -2.20
CA HIS A 127 1.71 -12.18 -1.36
C HIS A 127 1.22 -13.58 -1.03
N ALA A 128 1.06 -14.43 -2.05
CA ALA A 128 0.58 -15.81 -1.92
C ALA A 128 1.43 -16.63 -0.93
N LYS A 129 2.76 -16.51 -1.01
CA LYS A 129 3.66 -17.26 -0.12
C LYS A 129 3.68 -16.71 1.31
N SER A 130 3.52 -15.39 1.48
CA SER A 130 3.57 -14.74 2.78
C SER A 130 2.33 -14.98 3.65
N THR A 131 1.21 -15.36 3.04
CA THR A 131 -0.03 -15.68 3.75
C THR A 131 -0.09 -17.12 4.24
N ASP A 132 0.76 -18.00 3.69
CA ASP A 132 0.84 -19.42 4.03
C ASP A 132 1.88 -19.74 5.12
N SER A 133 2.60 -18.72 5.60
CA SER A 133 3.71 -18.79 6.58
C SER A 133 3.34 -18.15 7.92
#